data_AF-A0A498QV33-F1
#
_entry.id   AF-A0A498QV33-F1
#
_cell.length_a   1.000
_cell.length_b   1.000
_cell.length_c   1.000
_cell.angle_alpha   90.00
_cell.angle_beta   90.00
_cell.angle_gamma   90.00
#
_symmetry.space_group_name_H-M   'P 1'
#
loop_
_entity.id
_entity.type
_entity.pdbx_description
1 polymer ?
#
loop_
_entity_poly.entity_id
_entity_poly.type
_entity_poly.pdbx_seq_one_letter_code
_entity_poly.pdbx_strand_id
1 'polypeptide(L)'
;MFQEFSWESCNDQGDPPYRGRVDMTFIVPLGIDHSSYFEQVAATMVAHCWSSGPPGQHVFGTVIHKDGVMATIGVSPFLGADGAIELSGECRNMNNHRTDSNGFSIKDQLRGQ
;
A
#
# COMPACT_ATOMS: atom_id res chain seq x y z
N MET A 1 5.20 -13.92 0.11
CA MET A 1 4.22 -12.91 -0.37
C MET A 1 3.19 -12.65 0.73
N PHE A 2 3.07 -11.38 1.10
CA PHE A 2 2.36 -10.84 2.26
C PHE A 2 1.25 -9.93 1.75
N GLN A 3 0.02 -10.14 2.19
CA GLN A 3 -1.16 -9.33 1.84
C GLN A 3 -2.06 -9.23 3.06
N GLU A 4 -2.04 -8.08 3.71
CA GLU A 4 -2.61 -7.90 5.04
C GLU A 4 -3.33 -6.57 5.15
N PHE A 5 -4.47 -6.57 5.85
CA PHE A 5 -5.12 -5.35 6.32
C PHE A 5 -4.86 -5.17 7.81
N SER A 6 -4.58 -3.95 8.23
CA SER A 6 -4.41 -3.57 9.64
C SER A 6 -4.98 -2.18 9.92
N TRP A 7 -5.13 -1.86 11.20
CA TRP A 7 -5.41 -0.50 11.65
C TRP A 7 -4.11 0.20 12.02
N GLU A 8 -3.89 1.39 11.46
CA GLU A 8 -2.75 2.22 11.77
C GLU A 8 -3.21 3.50 12.48
N SER A 9 -2.58 3.80 13.62
CA SER A 9 -2.74 5.11 14.27
C SER A 9 -2.12 6.19 13.39
N CYS A 10 -2.84 7.30 13.21
CA CYS A 10 -2.33 8.44 12.44
C CYS A 10 -1.43 9.38 13.25
N ASN A 11 -1.12 9.03 14.50
CA ASN A 11 -0.19 9.73 15.37
C ASN A 11 0.76 8.75 16.08
N ASP A 12 1.82 9.31 16.67
CA ASP A 12 2.86 8.60 17.40
C ASP A 12 2.43 8.13 18.80
N GLN A 13 1.32 8.65 19.34
CA GLN A 13 0.77 8.18 20.62
C GLN A 13 0.03 6.85 20.51
N GLY A 14 -0.31 6.40 19.29
CA GLY A 14 -1.08 5.18 19.10
C GLY A 14 -2.54 5.35 19.52
N ASP A 15 -3.09 6.56 19.38
CA ASP A 15 -4.45 6.94 19.73
C ASP A 15 -5.23 7.39 18.47
N PRO A 16 -6.57 7.46 18.51
CA PRO A 16 -7.32 7.92 17.34
C PRO A 16 -6.91 9.33 16.87
N PRO A 17 -7.07 9.66 15.58
CA PRO A 17 -7.73 8.85 14.55
C PRO A 17 -6.86 7.72 14.00
N TYR A 18 -7.51 6.60 13.66
CA TYR A 18 -6.94 5.50 12.90
C TYR A 18 -7.32 5.59 11.42
N ARG A 19 -6.53 4.93 10.59
CA ARG A 19 -6.85 4.59 9.19
C ARG A 19 -6.71 3.09 8.96
N GLY A 20 -7.43 2.59 7.96
CA GLY A 20 -7.13 1.26 7.42
C GLY A 20 -5.86 1.33 6.59
N ARG A 21 -4.98 0.33 6.75
CA ARG A 21 -3.74 0.15 6.00
C ARG A 21 -3.75 -1.23 5.36
N VAL A 22 -3.32 -1.31 4.10
CA VAL A 22 -3.10 -2.58 3.41
C VAL A 22 -1.65 -2.64 2.94
N ASP A 23 -0.96 -3.71 3.32
CA ASP A 23 0.39 -4.02 2.83
C ASP A 23 0.32 -5.20 1.88
N MET A 24 0.85 -5.04 0.67
CA MET A 24 0.95 -6.11 -0.32
C MET A 24 2.37 -6.20 -0.86
N THR A 25 2.95 -7.40 -0.96
CA THR A 25 4.26 -7.61 -1.58
C THR A 25 4.18 -8.39 -2.88
N PHE A 26 5.15 -8.21 -3.76
CA PHE A 26 5.25 -8.91 -5.04
C PHE A 26 6.71 -9.20 -5.45
N ILE A 27 6.85 -10.12 -6.40
CA ILE A 27 8.14 -10.48 -7.03
C ILE A 27 8.15 -9.89 -8.43
N VAL A 28 9.29 -9.31 -8.82
CA VAL A 28 9.52 -8.81 -10.18
C VAL A 28 9.93 -10.00 -11.07
N PRO A 29 9.34 -10.18 -12.26
CA PRO A 29 9.76 -11.23 -13.18
C PRO A 29 11.24 -11.14 -13.55
N LEU A 30 11.89 -12.29 -13.72
CA LEU A 30 13.32 -12.34 -14.08
C LEU A 30 13.60 -11.56 -15.37
N GLY A 31 14.67 -10.77 -15.35
CA GLY A 31 15.12 -9.97 -16.50
C GLY A 31 14.38 -8.64 -16.69
N ILE A 32 13.45 -8.30 -15.81
CA ILE A 32 12.76 -7.01 -15.81
C ILE A 32 13.43 -6.06 -14.80
N ASP A 33 13.64 -4.81 -15.21
CA ASP A 33 14.10 -3.76 -14.30
C ASP A 33 13.05 -3.46 -13.23
N HIS A 34 13.46 -3.46 -11.96
CA HIS A 34 12.54 -3.32 -10.83
C HIS A 34 11.81 -1.97 -10.84
N SER A 35 12.52 -0.88 -11.11
CA SER A 35 11.95 0.47 -11.14
C SER A 35 10.89 0.58 -12.24
N SER A 36 11.19 0.08 -13.43
CA SER A 36 10.27 0.04 -14.56
C SER A 36 9.02 -0.79 -14.27
N TYR A 37 9.18 -1.91 -13.55
CA TYR A 37 8.04 -2.73 -13.13
C TYR A 37 7.16 -2.02 -12.09
N PHE A 38 7.75 -1.29 -11.14
CA PHE A 38 7.00 -0.51 -10.16
C PHE A 38 6.20 0.63 -10.81
N GLU A 39 6.79 1.31 -11.80
CA GLU A 39 6.09 2.30 -12.62
C GLU A 39 4.94 1.68 -13.42
N GLN A 40 5.13 0.47 -13.96
CA GLN A 40 4.07 -0.26 -14.68
C GLN A 40 2.89 -0.60 -13.76
N VAL A 41 3.14 -1.02 -12.52
CA VAL A 41 2.09 -1.27 -11.52
C VAL A 41 1.29 0.01 -11.28
N ALA A 42 1.98 1.14 -11.05
CA ALA A 42 1.32 2.43 -10.83
C ALA A 42 0.49 2.86 -12.06
N ALA A 43 1.06 2.75 -13.26
CA ALA A 43 0.37 3.07 -14.51
C ALA A 43 -0.88 2.20 -14.72
N THR A 44 -0.81 0.92 -14.37
CA THR A 44 -1.96 0.00 -14.42
C THR A 44 -3.06 0.46 -13.47
N MET A 45 -2.73 0.81 -12.23
CA MET A 45 -3.71 1.33 -11.28
C MET A 45 -4.33 2.65 -11.77
N VAL A 46 -3.53 3.55 -12.35
CA VAL A 46 -4.03 4.79 -12.97
C VAL A 46 -5.00 4.51 -14.11
N ALA A 47 -4.72 3.52 -14.97
CA ALA A 47 -5.65 3.07 -16.00
C ALA A 47 -6.97 2.53 -15.41
N HIS A 48 -6.97 2.08 -14.13
CA HIS A 48 -8.14 1.68 -13.36
C HIS A 48 -8.70 2.79 -12.45
N CYS A 49 -8.70 4.02 -12.96
CA CYS A 49 -9.28 5.23 -12.34
C CYS A 49 -8.61 5.65 -11.03
N TRP A 50 -7.34 5.32 -10.83
CA TRP A 50 -6.50 6.02 -9.87
C TRP A 50 -5.90 7.27 -10.53
N SER A 51 -5.49 8.24 -9.71
CA SER A 51 -4.84 9.47 -10.14
C SER A 51 -3.38 9.45 -9.76
N SER A 52 -2.52 9.96 -10.66
CA SER A 52 -1.10 10.13 -10.36
C SER A 52 -0.87 11.13 -9.23
N GLY A 53 0.01 10.80 -8.28
CA GLY A 53 0.51 11.76 -7.30
C GLY A 53 1.46 12.79 -7.92
N PRO A 54 1.92 13.79 -7.14
CA PRO A 54 2.85 14.79 -7.64
C PRO A 54 4.16 14.14 -8.15
N PRO A 55 4.69 14.59 -9.30
CA PRO A 55 5.93 14.04 -9.86
C PRO A 55 7.11 14.28 -8.92
N GLY A 56 8.04 13.33 -8.82
CA GLY A 56 9.29 13.52 -8.07
C GLY A 56 9.29 12.96 -6.64
N GLN A 57 8.17 12.47 -6.10
CA GLN A 57 8.19 11.63 -4.89
C GLN A 57 8.71 10.23 -5.28
N HIS A 58 10.01 10.12 -5.57
CA HIS A 58 10.69 8.84 -5.84
C HIS A 58 11.54 8.38 -4.65
N VAL A 59 11.66 9.22 -3.60
CA VAL A 59 12.55 8.93 -2.46
C VAL A 59 12.14 7.64 -1.74
N PHE A 60 10.85 7.25 -1.81
CA PHE A 60 10.31 6.02 -1.22
C PHE A 60 9.39 5.21 -2.16
N GLY A 61 9.36 5.51 -3.46
CA GLY A 61 8.49 4.84 -4.44
C GLY A 61 7.38 5.73 -5.03
N THR A 62 6.70 5.26 -6.06
CA THR A 62 5.66 5.98 -6.81
C THR A 62 4.38 6.12 -5.99
N VAL A 63 3.83 7.33 -5.93
CA VAL A 63 2.60 7.63 -5.19
C VAL A 63 1.44 7.89 -6.14
N ILE A 64 0.30 7.25 -5.90
CA ILE A 64 -0.98 7.46 -6.61
C ILE A 64 -2.13 7.49 -5.61
N HIS A 65 -3.31 7.96 -6.00
CA HIS A 65 -4.45 8.08 -5.09
C HIS A 65 -5.81 7.84 -5.75
N LYS A 66 -6.80 7.45 -4.94
CA LYS A 66 -8.20 7.29 -5.36
C LYS A 66 -9.12 7.43 -4.15
N ASP A 67 -10.14 8.29 -4.24
CA ASP A 67 -11.23 8.39 -3.24
C ASP A 67 -10.76 8.43 -1.77
N GLY A 68 -9.73 9.23 -1.47
CA GLY A 68 -9.17 9.35 -0.12
C GLY A 68 -8.19 8.24 0.30
N VAL A 69 -7.89 7.29 -0.59
CA VAL A 69 -6.85 6.28 -0.41
C VAL A 69 -5.58 6.69 -1.16
N MET A 70 -4.45 6.65 -0.47
CA MET A 70 -3.12 6.81 -1.05
C MET A 70 -2.49 5.44 -1.27
N ALA A 71 -1.76 5.25 -2.37
CA ALA A 71 -0.94 4.08 -2.61
C ALA A 71 0.53 4.49 -2.81
N THR A 72 1.45 3.82 -2.12
CA THR A 72 2.90 3.96 -2.31
C THR A 72 3.45 2.65 -2.86
N ILE A 73 4.12 2.69 -4.01
CA ILE A 73 4.62 1.52 -4.73
C ILE A 73 6.14 1.63 -4.83
N GLY A 74 6.87 0.69 -4.24
CA GLY A 74 8.33 0.76 -4.22
C GLY A 74 9.00 -0.53 -3.78
N VAL A 75 10.26 -0.43 -3.37
CA VAL A 75 11.06 -1.57 -2.88
C VAL A 75 10.43 -2.14 -1.63
N SER A 76 10.31 -3.47 -1.58
CA SER A 76 9.80 -4.16 -0.39
C SER A 76 10.81 -4.11 0.76
N PRO A 77 10.40 -3.74 2.00
CA PRO A 77 11.24 -3.93 3.18
C PRO A 77 11.21 -5.38 3.71
N PHE A 78 10.33 -6.24 3.18
CA PHE A 78 10.14 -7.62 3.62
C PHE A 78 11.03 -8.59 2.84
N LEU A 79 11.67 -9.52 3.57
CA LEU A 79 12.54 -10.55 3.00
C LEU A 79 11.78 -11.44 2.01
N GLY A 80 12.39 -11.71 0.86
CA GLY A 80 11.82 -12.59 -0.17
C GLY A 80 10.70 -11.95 -0.99
N ALA A 81 10.67 -10.62 -1.07
CA ALA A 81 9.89 -9.84 -2.01
C ALA A 81 10.73 -8.72 -2.61
N ASP A 82 10.47 -8.36 -3.86
CA ASP A 82 11.20 -7.30 -4.56
C ASP A 82 10.53 -5.94 -4.36
N GLY A 83 9.19 -5.92 -4.43
CA GLY A 83 8.39 -4.72 -4.32
C GLY A 83 7.22 -4.85 -3.37
N ALA A 84 6.74 -3.71 -2.90
CA ALA A 84 5.58 -3.58 -2.03
C ALA A 84 4.65 -2.47 -2.50
N ILE A 85 3.36 -2.63 -2.19
CA ILE A 85 2.32 -1.61 -2.29
C ILE A 85 1.75 -1.42 -0.89
N GLU A 86 1.86 -0.20 -0.38
CA GLU A 86 1.14 0.23 0.82
C GLU A 86 -0.07 1.05 0.40
N LEU A 87 -1.28 0.65 0.81
CA LEU A 87 -2.48 1.46 0.67
C LEU A 87 -2.86 2.04 2.04
N SER A 88 -3.05 3.34 2.10
CA SER A 88 -3.37 4.08 3.31
C SER A 88 -4.67 4.85 3.12
N GLY A 89 -5.69 4.51 3.90
CA GLY A 89 -6.97 5.23 3.93
C GLY A 89 -6.88 6.58 4.65
N GLU A 90 -8.01 7.25 4.77
CA GLU A 90 -8.08 8.55 5.49
C GLU A 90 -8.08 8.35 7.01
N CYS A 91 -7.40 9.27 7.71
CA CYS A 91 -7.34 9.37 9.16
C CYS A 91 -8.63 9.96 9.76
N ARG A 92 -9.71 9.18 9.76
CA ARG A 92 -11.03 9.65 10.26
C ARG A 92 -11.70 8.71 11.27
N ASN A 93 -11.14 7.53 11.53
CA ASN A 93 -11.75 6.58 12.45
C ASN A 93 -11.37 6.93 13.90
N MET A 94 -12.34 7.38 14.70
CA MET A 94 -12.13 7.75 16.10
C MET A 94 -12.23 6.59 17.09
N ASN A 95 -12.53 5.37 16.63
CA ASN A 95 -12.54 4.19 17.48
C ASN A 95 -11.12 3.79 17.86
N ASN A 96 -10.95 3.24 19.06
CA ASN A 96 -9.67 2.75 19.52
C ASN A 96 -9.41 1.36 18.95
N HIS A 97 -8.41 1.26 18.08
CA HIS A 97 -7.94 0.01 17.47
C HIS A 97 -6.56 -0.42 17.97
N ARG A 98 -6.05 0.18 19.06
CA ARG A 98 -4.71 -0.09 19.62
C ARG A 98 -4.45 -1.56 19.93
N THR A 99 -5.51 -2.29 20.26
CA THR A 99 -5.48 -3.71 20.63
C THR A 99 -6.07 -4.62 19.55
N ASP A 100 -6.50 -4.07 18.42
CA ASP A 100 -6.85 -4.88 17.27
C ASP A 100 -5.57 -5.60 16.83
N SER A 101 -5.71 -6.86 16.39
CA SER A 101 -4.56 -7.70 16.03
C SER A 101 -3.61 -6.98 15.07
N ASN A 102 -2.36 -7.44 14.97
CA ASN A 102 -1.31 -6.88 14.10
C ASN A 102 -1.64 -6.85 12.59
N GLY A 103 -2.87 -7.20 12.23
CA GLY A 103 -3.51 -7.26 10.93
C GLY A 103 -4.09 -8.64 10.67
N PHE A 104 -4.80 -8.80 9.56
CA PHE A 104 -5.31 -10.07 9.08
C PHE A 104 -5.12 -10.22 7.57
N SER A 105 -4.87 -11.45 7.14
CA SER A 105 -4.65 -11.76 5.73
C SER A 105 -5.88 -11.44 4.89
N ILE A 106 -5.68 -10.72 3.79
CA ILE A 106 -6.71 -10.40 2.80
C ILE A 106 -6.54 -11.16 1.47
N LYS A 107 -5.67 -12.17 1.42
CA LYS A 107 -5.34 -12.92 0.19
C LYS A 107 -6.57 -13.41 -0.59
N ASP A 108 -7.61 -13.86 0.12
CA ASP A 108 -8.82 -14.37 -0.52
C ASP A 108 -9.69 -13.28 -1.15
N GLN A 109 -9.47 -12.01 -0.79
CA GLN A 109 -10.17 -10.84 -1.35
C GLN A 109 -9.45 -10.28 -2.60
N LEU A 110 -8.24 -10.75 -2.91
CA LEU A 110 -7.46 -10.31 -4.07
C LEU A 110 -7.67 -11.19 -5.30
N ARG A 111 -8.59 -12.15 -5.23
CA ARG A 111 -8.97 -12.98 -6.38
C ARG A 111 -9.79 -12.09 -7.31
N GLY A 112 -9.21 -11.69 -8.45
CA GLY A 112 -9.86 -10.81 -9.42
C GLY A 112 -11.22 -11.36 -9.89
N GLN A 113 -12.15 -10.45 -10.15
CA GLN A 113 -13.33 -10.71 -10.98
C GLN A 113 -12.95 -10.65 -12.45
#